data_AF-A0A1N6QWE5-F1
#
_entry.id   AF-A0A1N6QWE5-F1
#
_cell.length_a   1.000
_cell.length_b   1.000
_cell.length_c   1.000
_cell.angle_alpha   90.00
_cell.angle_beta   90.00
_cell.angle_gamma   90.00
#
_symmetry.space_group_name_H-M   'P 1'
#
loop_
_entity.id
_entity.type
_entity.pdbx_description
1 polymer ?
#
loop_
_entity_poly.entity_id
_entity_poly.type
_entity_poly.pdbx_seq_one_letter_code
_entity_poly.pdbx_strand_id
1 'polypeptide(L)'
;MSKQQFMAENLQKGEIYAGLVLGKDGAADYHLFLQPGAATGVTWQAAMDWAKKLGHSLPSRAEQALLFANLKDQFEPRWYWSSEQAGPSYAWLQGFYLGSQFILQPLVRGPRPRRPQIRNLTL
;
A
#
# COMPACT_ATOMS: atom_id res chain seq x y z
N MET A 1 -22.02 -4.29 21.44
CA MET A 1 -21.60 -2.87 21.40
C MET A 1 -22.05 -2.28 20.07
N SER A 2 -22.63 -1.08 20.03
CA SER A 2 -23.01 -0.45 18.75
C SER A 2 -21.79 0.14 18.04
N LYS A 3 -21.84 0.26 16.71
CA LYS A 3 -20.76 0.88 15.92
C LYS A 3 -20.46 2.30 16.40
N GLN A 4 -21.48 3.09 16.72
CA GLN A 4 -21.31 4.46 17.21
C GLN A 4 -20.56 4.52 18.53
N GLN A 5 -20.91 3.67 19.50
CA GLN A 5 -20.19 3.60 20.79
C GLN A 5 -18.74 3.18 20.59
N PHE A 6 -18.50 2.16 19.77
CA PHE A 6 -17.13 1.73 19.45
C PHE A 6 -16.30 2.85 18.82
N MET A 7 -16.87 3.61 17.87
CA MET A 7 -16.18 4.75 17.27
C MET A 7 -15.89 5.86 18.30
N ALA A 8 -16.83 6.15 19.20
CA ALA A 8 -16.65 7.20 20.21
C ALA A 8 -15.50 6.88 21.19
N GLU A 9 -15.27 5.60 21.46
CA GLU A 9 -14.24 5.14 22.40
C GLU A 9 -12.86 4.95 21.75
N ASN A 10 -12.81 4.55 20.47
CA ASN A 10 -11.58 4.06 19.82
C ASN A 10 -11.03 4.97 18.72
N LEU A 11 -11.84 5.89 18.16
CA LEU A 11 -11.40 6.74 17.05
C LEU A 11 -10.55 7.91 17.57
N GLN A 12 -9.28 8.00 17.15
CA GLN A 12 -8.43 9.13 17.50
C GLN A 12 -8.66 10.32 16.56
N LYS A 13 -8.16 11.49 16.96
CA LYS A 13 -8.35 12.74 16.22
C LYS A 13 -7.66 12.67 14.85
N GLY A 14 -8.47 12.73 13.79
CA GLY A 14 -7.98 12.75 12.41
C GLY A 14 -7.85 11.36 11.79
N GLU A 15 -8.17 10.30 12.53
CA GLU A 15 -8.31 8.96 11.96
C GLU A 15 -9.65 8.81 11.23
N ILE A 16 -9.66 7.94 10.22
CA ILE A 16 -10.88 7.59 9.49
C ILE A 16 -11.06 6.08 9.55
N TYR A 17 -12.19 5.62 10.08
CA TYR A 17 -12.47 4.20 10.16
C TYR A 17 -12.63 3.58 8.76
N ALA A 18 -11.83 2.56 8.46
CA ALA A 18 -11.85 1.88 7.18
C ALA A 18 -12.75 0.64 7.20
N GLY A 19 -12.77 -0.14 8.28
CA GLY A 19 -13.59 -1.35 8.35
C GLY A 19 -13.06 -2.41 9.33
N LEU A 20 -13.73 -3.56 9.34
CA LEU A 20 -13.28 -4.75 10.07
C LEU A 20 -12.47 -5.63 9.12
N VAL A 21 -11.32 -6.10 9.58
CA VAL A 21 -10.49 -7.08 8.88
C VAL A 21 -10.58 -8.39 9.64
N LEU A 22 -10.82 -9.48 8.91
CA LEU A 22 -10.87 -10.81 9.49
C LEU A 22 -9.46 -11.31 9.77
N GLY A 23 -9.25 -11.80 10.99
CA GLY A 23 -8.01 -12.47 11.35
C GLY A 23 -7.83 -13.76 10.54
N LYS A 24 -6.58 -14.13 10.26
CA LYS A 24 -6.24 -15.41 9.62
C LYS A 24 -5.61 -16.35 10.64
N ASP A 25 -5.75 -17.66 10.41
CA ASP A 25 -5.08 -18.71 11.20
C ASP A 25 -5.37 -18.65 12.71
N GLY A 26 -6.62 -18.29 13.06
CA GLY A 26 -7.06 -18.17 14.46
C GLY A 26 -6.69 -16.84 15.13
N ALA A 27 -6.08 -15.90 14.40
CA ALA A 27 -5.92 -14.53 14.88
C ALA A 27 -7.30 -13.86 15.06
N ALA A 28 -7.39 -12.95 16.02
CA ALA A 28 -8.60 -12.17 16.24
C ALA A 28 -8.85 -11.19 15.09
N ASP A 29 -10.13 -10.94 14.80
CA ASP A 29 -10.53 -9.85 13.91
C ASP A 29 -10.13 -8.51 14.53
N TYR A 30 -9.83 -7.53 13.67
CA TYR A 30 -9.39 -6.22 14.12
C TYR A 30 -9.99 -5.10 13.26
N HIS A 31 -10.06 -3.92 13.87
CA HIS A 31 -10.60 -2.72 13.25
C HIS A 31 -9.48 -1.92 12.58
N LEU A 32 -9.65 -1.61 11.29
CA LEU A 32 -8.68 -0.85 10.52
C LEU A 32 -9.06 0.62 10.50
N PHE A 33 -8.07 1.48 10.78
CA PHE A 33 -8.19 2.94 10.75
C PHE A 33 -7.14 3.54 9.81
N LEU A 34 -7.56 4.53 9.04
CA LEU A 34 -6.68 5.38 8.23
C LEU A 34 -6.14 6.51 9.09
N GLN A 35 -4.83 6.51 9.32
CA GLN A 35 -4.18 7.56 10.11
C GLN A 35 -4.00 8.85 9.31
N PRO A 36 -3.94 10.01 9.99
CA PRO A 36 -3.60 11.27 9.35
C PRO A 36 -2.12 11.30 8.93
N GLY A 37 -1.86 11.94 7.79
CA GLY A 37 -0.51 12.18 7.27
C GLY A 37 -0.03 11.16 6.24
N ALA A 38 0.98 11.58 5.48
CA ALA A 38 1.55 10.79 4.40
C ALA A 38 3.04 11.11 4.20
N ALA A 39 3.83 10.09 3.91
CA ALA A 39 5.21 10.26 3.48
C ALA A 39 5.30 10.05 1.97
N THR A 40 5.71 11.08 1.23
CA THR A 40 5.81 11.06 -0.24
C THR A 40 7.23 10.80 -0.70
N GLY A 41 7.40 10.02 -1.78
CA GLY A 41 8.68 9.93 -2.49
C GLY A 41 9.76 9.08 -1.79
N VAL A 42 9.34 8.25 -0.84
CA VAL A 42 10.20 7.41 -0.02
C VAL A 42 10.36 6.01 -0.62
N THR A 43 11.50 5.38 -0.33
CA THR A 43 11.74 3.98 -0.70
C THR A 43 10.91 3.05 0.17
N TRP A 44 10.73 1.80 -0.27
CA TRP A 44 9.97 0.80 0.50
C TRP A 44 10.58 0.54 1.90
N GLN A 45 11.90 0.50 2.02
CA GLN A 45 12.54 0.34 3.34
C GLN A 45 12.30 1.57 4.23
N ALA A 46 12.49 2.78 3.69
CA ALA A 46 12.18 4.01 4.42
C ALA A 46 10.70 4.09 4.81
N ALA A 47 9.84 3.41 4.04
CA ALA A 47 8.43 3.30 4.33
C ALA A 47 8.11 2.43 5.55
N MET A 48 8.71 1.25 5.61
CA MET A 48 8.62 0.38 6.77
C MET A 48 9.20 1.06 8.02
N ASP A 49 10.36 1.71 7.88
CA ASP A 49 11.02 2.39 9.00
C ASP A 49 10.19 3.57 9.52
N TRP A 50 9.55 4.32 8.62
CA TRP A 50 8.68 5.44 8.99
C TRP A 50 7.41 4.97 9.71
N ALA A 51 6.75 3.93 9.21
CA ALA A 51 5.61 3.33 9.90
C ALA A 51 6.01 2.82 11.29
N LYS A 52 7.15 2.11 11.38
CA LYS A 52 7.67 1.58 12.65
C LYS A 52 8.02 2.68 13.65
N LYS A 53 8.54 3.82 13.20
CA LYS A 53 8.81 4.99 14.07
C LYS A 53 7.54 5.55 14.70
N LEU A 54 6.40 5.39 14.04
CA LEU A 54 5.09 5.81 14.54
C LEU A 54 4.40 4.71 15.37
N GLY A 55 5.04 3.56 15.55
CA GLY A 55 4.47 2.41 16.24
C GLY A 55 3.58 1.51 15.36
N HIS A 56 3.51 1.81 14.07
CA HIS A 56 2.60 1.15 13.13
C HIS A 56 3.35 0.30 12.09
N SER A 57 2.60 -0.37 11.22
CA SER A 57 3.14 -1.12 10.09
C SER A 57 2.63 -0.57 8.75
N LEU A 58 3.17 -1.11 7.64
CA LEU A 58 2.58 -0.83 6.33
C LEU A 58 1.36 -1.73 6.12
N PRO A 59 0.36 -1.26 5.37
CA PRO A 59 -0.84 -2.05 5.13
C PRO A 59 -0.49 -3.28 4.26
N SER A 60 -1.02 -4.43 4.65
CA SER A 60 -1.06 -5.64 3.83
C SER A 60 -1.91 -5.41 2.57
N ARG A 61 -1.86 -6.34 1.61
CA ARG A 61 -2.67 -6.22 0.39
C ARG A 61 -4.17 -6.28 0.69
N ALA A 62 -4.56 -7.08 1.68
CA ALA A 62 -5.95 -7.17 2.11
C ALA A 62 -6.44 -5.84 2.74
N GLU A 63 -5.63 -5.25 3.62
CA GLU A 63 -5.94 -3.95 4.22
C GLU A 63 -5.99 -2.84 3.17
N GLN A 64 -5.02 -2.82 2.23
CA GLN A 64 -5.05 -1.88 1.10
C GLN A 64 -6.32 -2.00 0.26
N ALA A 65 -6.78 -3.22 -0.03
CA ALA A 65 -8.02 -3.44 -0.77
C ALA A 65 -9.24 -2.90 -0.01
N LEU A 66 -9.31 -3.14 1.30
CA LEU A 66 -10.39 -2.63 2.14
C LEU A 66 -10.40 -1.10 2.22
N LEU A 67 -9.22 -0.49 2.37
CA LEU A 67 -9.05 0.96 2.36
C LEU A 67 -9.47 1.57 1.03
N PHE A 68 -9.09 0.95 -0.08
CA PHE A 68 -9.48 1.42 -1.40
C PHE A 68 -10.98 1.26 -1.66
N ALA A 69 -11.60 0.19 -1.14
CA ALA A 69 -13.04 -0.03 -1.27
C ALA A 69 -13.86 1.01 -0.50
N ASN A 70 -13.46 1.33 0.73
CA ASN A 70 -14.27 2.13 1.64
C ASN A 70 -13.88 3.61 1.70
N LEU A 71 -12.62 3.95 1.41
CA LEU A 71 -12.07 5.30 1.58
C LEU A 71 -11.40 5.80 0.29
N LYS A 72 -11.89 5.38 -0.88
CA LYS A 72 -11.31 5.71 -2.20
C LYS A 72 -11.11 7.22 -2.40
N ASP A 73 -12.07 8.01 -1.97
CA ASP A 73 -12.10 9.47 -2.02
C ASP A 73 -10.95 10.11 -1.23
N GLN A 74 -10.45 9.41 -0.22
CA GLN A 74 -9.30 9.88 0.52
C GLN A 74 -8.02 9.73 -0.30
N PHE A 75 -7.88 8.74 -1.19
CA PHE A 75 -6.62 8.44 -1.86
C PHE A 75 -6.41 9.24 -3.15
N GLU A 76 -5.17 9.66 -3.39
CA GLU A 76 -4.78 10.20 -4.69
C GLU A 76 -4.55 9.04 -5.68
N PRO A 77 -4.69 9.26 -7.00
CA PRO A 77 -4.41 8.26 -8.04
C PRO A 77 -2.89 8.02 -8.19
N ARG A 78 -2.27 7.43 -7.17
CA ARG A 78 -0.83 7.17 -7.04
C ARG A 78 -0.58 5.75 -6.57
N TRP A 79 0.69 5.36 -6.61
CA TRP A 79 1.17 4.10 -6.08
C TRP A 79 1.39 4.21 -4.58
N TYR A 80 0.94 3.20 -3.82
CA TYR A 80 1.13 3.10 -2.38
C TYR A 80 1.92 1.83 -2.01
N TRP A 81 2.81 1.93 -1.03
CA TRP A 81 3.60 0.79 -0.56
C TRP A 81 2.77 -0.17 0.32
N SER A 82 2.87 -1.48 0.07
CA SER A 82 2.35 -2.54 0.95
C SER A 82 3.45 -3.12 1.85
N SER A 83 3.10 -3.68 3.00
CA SER A 83 4.04 -4.47 3.83
C SER A 83 4.44 -5.80 3.19
N GLU A 84 3.57 -6.36 2.34
CA GLU A 84 3.87 -7.59 1.61
C GLU A 84 4.93 -7.32 0.54
N GLN A 85 6.06 -8.03 0.66
CA GLN A 85 7.07 -8.04 -0.38
C GLN A 85 6.46 -8.70 -1.63
N ALA A 86 6.59 -8.03 -2.78
CA ALA A 86 6.34 -8.72 -4.04
C ALA A 86 7.32 -9.90 -4.10
N GLY A 87 6.78 -11.13 -4.17
CA GLY A 87 7.58 -12.31 -4.44
C GLY A 87 8.47 -12.07 -5.67
N PRO A 88 9.59 -12.82 -5.81
CA PRO A 88 10.60 -12.52 -6.82
C PRO A 88 9.93 -12.33 -8.18
N SER A 89 10.09 -11.14 -8.75
CA SER A 89 9.50 -10.75 -10.02
C SER A 89 10.28 -11.43 -11.15
N TYR A 90 10.12 -12.74 -11.29
CA TYR A 90 10.58 -13.43 -12.47
C TYR A 90 9.56 -13.16 -13.58
N ALA A 91 9.85 -12.19 -14.44
CA ALA A 91 9.22 -12.14 -15.74
C ALA A 91 9.73 -13.37 -16.51
N TRP A 92 8.83 -14.30 -16.84
CA TRP A 92 9.12 -15.33 -17.84
C TRP A 92 9.48 -14.60 -19.14
N LEU A 93 10.78 -14.54 -19.44
CA LEU A 93 11.31 -13.94 -20.66
C LEU A 93 11.59 -15.10 -21.62
N GLN A 94 10.56 -15.53 -22.35
CA GLN A 94 10.75 -16.48 -23.45
C GLN A 94 11.37 -15.71 -24.63
N GLY A 95 12.69 -15.79 -24.75
CA GLY A 95 13.40 -15.32 -25.93
C GLY A 95 13.04 -16.21 -27.12
N PHE A 96 12.33 -15.68 -28.11
CA PHE A 96 12.26 -16.31 -29.42
C PHE A 96 13.63 -16.11 -30.10
N TYR A 97 14.46 -17.15 -30.08
CA TYR A 97 15.68 -17.17 -30.89
C TYR A 97 15.30 -17.29 -32.37
N LEU A 98 15.79 -16.33 -33.17
CA LEU A 98 15.75 -16.23 -34.64
C LEU A 98 14.46 -15.68 -35.28
N GLY A 99 14.26 -14.37 -35.12
CA GLY A 99 13.51 -13.54 -36.05
C GLY A 99 14.25 -12.22 -36.26
N SER A 100 15.26 -12.21 -37.11
CA SER A 100 16.05 -11.01 -37.41
C SER A 100 15.15 -9.94 -38.07
N GLN A 101 15.04 -8.76 -37.46
CA GLN A 101 14.65 -7.53 -38.16
C GLN A 101 15.48 -6.36 -37.62
N PHE A 102 16.32 -5.81 -38.50
CA PHE A 102 17.02 -4.55 -38.28
C PHE A 102 16.15 -3.40 -38.80
N ILE A 103 16.04 -2.31 -38.04
CA ILE A 103 16.29 -0.92 -38.49
C ILE A 103 16.27 0.06 -37.28
N LEU A 104 17.38 0.80 -37.20
CA LEU A 104 17.81 2.05 -36.53
C LEU A 104 16.96 2.74 -35.42
N GLN A 105 17.68 3.13 -34.35
CA GLN A 105 17.23 3.91 -33.16
C GLN A 105 16.85 5.39 -33.48
N PRO A 106 16.18 6.10 -32.56
CA PRO A 106 16.92 6.82 -31.49
C PRO A 106 16.43 6.53 -30.06
N LEU A 107 17.38 6.64 -29.12
CA LEU A 107 17.23 6.57 -27.66
C LEU A 107 16.14 7.51 -27.11
N VAL A 108 15.11 6.93 -26.47
CA VAL A 108 14.33 7.66 -25.46
C VAL A 108 14.58 7.00 -24.10
N ARG A 109 15.36 7.68 -23.26
CA ARG A 109 15.38 7.41 -21.82
C ARG A 109 13.97 7.67 -21.29
N GLY A 110 13.23 6.60 -20.98
CA GLY A 110 11.90 6.69 -20.38
C GLY A 110 11.94 7.47 -19.05
N PRO A 111 10.82 8.11 -18.66
CA PRO A 111 10.75 8.89 -17.43
C PRO A 111 11.01 7.99 -16.22
N ARG A 112 11.78 8.51 -15.24
CA ARG A 112 12.07 7.81 -13.99
C ARG A 112 10.76 7.35 -13.32
N PRO A 113 10.69 6.13 -12.75
CA PRO A 113 9.50 5.69 -12.04
C PRO A 113 9.20 6.67 -10.90
N ARG A 114 7.99 7.23 -10.91
CA ARG A 114 7.50 8.10 -9.83
C ARG A 114 7.40 7.25 -8.57
N ARG A 115 8.11 7.67 -7.52
CA ARG A 115 8.24 6.91 -6.27
C ARG A 115 6.88 6.81 -5.55
N PRO A 116 6.50 5.64 -5.01
CA PRO A 116 5.26 5.45 -4.29
C PRO A 116 5.18 6.32 -3.02
N GLN A 117 3.96 6.61 -2.58
CA GLN A 117 3.64 7.33 -1.34
C GLN A 117 3.22 6.35 -0.25
N ILE A 118 3.36 6.73 1.00
CA ILE A 118 2.81 6.00 2.15
C ILE A 118 1.72 6.85 2.76
N ARG A 119 0.63 6.21 3.15
CA ARG A 119 -0.24 6.71 4.20
C ARG A 119 -0.09 5.82 5.41
N ASN A 120 0.03 6.45 6.58
CA ASN A 120 0.14 5.75 7.86
C ASN A 120 -1.07 4.83 8.01
N LEU A 121 -0.84 3.53 8.09
CA LEU A 121 -1.91 2.56 7.94
C LEU A 121 -1.58 1.27 8.66
N THR A 122 -1.63 1.31 10.00
CA THR A 122 -2.12 0.23 10.88
C THR A 122 -2.11 0.73 12.33
N LEU A 123 -2.76 -0.01 13.24
CA LEU A 123 -2.90 0.26 14.68
C LEU A 123 -1.55 0.30 15.42
#